data_AF-A0A518AIV3-F1
#
_entry.id   AF-A0A518AIV3-F1
#
_cell.length_a   1.000
_cell.length_b   1.000
_cell.length_c   1.000
_cell.angle_alpha   90.00
_cell.angle_beta   90.00
_cell.angle_gamma   90.00
#
_symmetry.space_group_name_H-M   'P 1'
#
loop_
_entity.id
_entity.type
_entity.pdbx_description
1 polymer ?
#
loop_
_entity_poly.entity_id
_entity_poly.type
_entity_poly.pdbx_seq_one_letter_code
_entity_poly.pdbx_strand_id
1 'polypeptide(L)'
;MTKKIDQILANQAAHAVRSEMGMAVAKENGNYQLAAFNCEQAFESRLMQGLITWRSGDNPTQYFEQAISRFAEDWQTLQEIDGKSPKLSDTRYEQLYFVAYLVDQPLPFSAQSNAAEGMQCDRRLDAVLGQWLFDGWDTSLWNSGMEELKRKGSELSVETYEFYRQLTQATEQNLPQLAATTDKLFRRRKKDGFFAGGVRTSGGGPDNDITVDYRFAALAKHVGNVGDSIHAWRW
;
A
#
# COMPACT_ATOMS: atom_id res chain seq x y z
N MET A 1 -15.09 15.94 -15.86
CA MET A 1 -14.23 15.33 -14.80
C MET A 1 -13.18 14.39 -15.42
N THR A 2 -13.55 13.60 -16.44
CA THR A 2 -12.69 12.65 -17.18
C THR A 2 -11.34 13.22 -17.64
N LYS A 3 -11.32 14.38 -18.32
CA LYS A 3 -10.07 15.02 -18.78
C LYS A 3 -9.02 15.26 -17.68
N LYS A 4 -9.44 15.41 -16.42
CA LYS A 4 -8.52 15.60 -15.28
C LYS A 4 -7.97 14.26 -14.78
N ILE A 5 -8.77 13.19 -14.82
CA ILE A 5 -8.34 11.84 -14.43
C ILE A 5 -7.33 11.30 -15.45
N ASP A 6 -7.60 11.45 -16.74
CA ASP A 6 -6.69 11.02 -17.81
C ASP A 6 -5.33 11.70 -17.69
N GLN A 7 -5.31 13.00 -17.37
CA GLN A 7 -4.08 13.75 -17.13
C GLN A 7 -3.31 13.23 -15.91
N ILE A 8 -4.02 12.89 -14.83
CA ILE A 8 -3.37 12.34 -13.63
C ILE A 8 -2.78 10.95 -13.94
N LEU A 9 -3.52 10.08 -14.63
CA LEU A 9 -3.03 8.77 -15.06
C LEU A 9 -1.79 8.90 -15.96
N ALA A 10 -1.83 9.79 -16.96
CA ALA A 10 -0.68 10.06 -17.83
C ALA A 10 0.54 10.56 -17.03
N ASN A 11 0.32 11.41 -16.03
CA ASN A 11 1.41 11.88 -15.16
C ASN A 11 2.00 10.71 -14.36
N GLN A 12 1.18 9.83 -13.77
CA GLN A 12 1.67 8.66 -13.03
C GLN A 12 2.44 7.69 -13.92
N ALA A 13 1.95 7.43 -15.14
CA ALA A 13 2.68 6.61 -16.11
C ALA A 13 4.05 7.22 -16.44
N ALA A 14 4.12 8.53 -16.66
CA ALA A 14 5.38 9.22 -16.92
C ALA A 14 6.32 9.23 -15.70
N HIS A 15 5.80 9.29 -14.48
CA HIS A 15 6.59 9.15 -13.25
C HIS A 15 7.20 7.75 -13.14
N ALA A 16 6.40 6.70 -13.37
CA ALA A 16 6.89 5.32 -13.34
C ALA A 16 8.06 5.11 -14.33
N VAL A 17 7.92 5.58 -15.57
CA VAL A 17 8.98 5.48 -16.60
C VAL A 17 10.25 6.25 -16.21
N ARG A 18 10.11 7.47 -15.67
CA ARG A 18 11.27 8.24 -15.20
C ARG A 18 11.99 7.55 -14.04
N SER A 19 11.25 6.95 -13.12
CA SER A 19 11.82 6.21 -12.00
C SER A 19 12.55 4.95 -12.48
N GLU A 20 12.05 4.24 -13.49
CA GLU A 20 12.78 3.12 -14.12
C GLU A 20 14.10 3.57 -14.76
N MET A 21 14.10 4.71 -15.46
CA MET A 21 15.34 5.28 -15.99
C MET A 21 16.30 5.67 -14.84
N GLY A 22 15.77 6.23 -13.75
CA GLY A 22 16.53 6.55 -12.55
C GLY A 22 17.14 5.32 -11.87
N MET A 23 16.42 4.19 -11.86
CA MET A 23 16.92 2.90 -11.36
C MET A 23 18.12 2.42 -12.17
N ALA A 24 18.06 2.49 -13.50
CA ALA A 24 19.19 2.11 -14.35
C ALA A 24 20.44 2.96 -14.05
N VAL A 25 20.28 4.28 -13.93
CA VAL A 25 21.37 5.20 -13.56
C VAL A 25 21.91 4.89 -12.16
N ALA A 26 21.04 4.59 -11.20
CA ALA A 26 21.45 4.23 -9.84
C ALA A 26 22.30 2.96 -9.83
N LYS A 27 21.90 1.94 -10.60
CA LYS A 27 22.63 0.69 -10.78
C LYS A 27 24.02 0.92 -11.38
N GLU A 28 24.12 1.67 -12.47
CA GLU A 28 25.39 2.00 -13.13
C GLU A 28 26.39 2.71 -12.20
N ASN A 29 25.88 3.54 -11.30
CA ASN A 29 26.70 4.30 -10.34
C ASN A 29 26.89 3.60 -8.99
N GLY A 30 26.34 2.39 -8.80
CA GLY A 30 26.36 1.70 -7.51
C GLY A 30 25.68 2.48 -6.37
N ASN A 31 24.72 3.35 -6.69
CA ASN A 31 24.07 4.23 -5.72
C ASN A 31 22.79 3.58 -5.16
N TYR A 32 22.95 2.85 -4.05
CA TYR A 32 21.86 2.14 -3.39
C TYR A 32 20.68 3.06 -2.99
N GLN A 33 20.96 4.24 -2.42
CA GLN A 33 19.91 5.13 -1.93
C GLN A 33 19.06 5.69 -3.08
N LEU A 34 19.70 6.02 -4.20
CA LEU A 34 18.99 6.43 -5.41
C LEU A 34 18.18 5.28 -6.01
N ALA A 35 18.69 4.05 -5.96
CA ALA A 35 17.96 2.87 -6.42
C ALA A 35 16.71 2.64 -5.55
N ALA A 36 16.85 2.67 -4.22
CA ALA A 36 15.73 2.45 -3.30
C ALA A 36 14.64 3.51 -3.48
N PHE A 37 15.04 4.78 -3.62
CA PHE A 37 14.12 5.87 -3.92
C PHE A 37 13.37 5.65 -5.24
N ASN A 38 14.06 5.25 -6.32
CA ASN A 38 13.42 5.01 -7.61
C ASN A 38 12.48 3.78 -7.59
N CYS A 39 12.85 2.72 -6.87
CA CYS A 39 11.98 1.56 -6.65
C CYS A 39 10.66 1.98 -5.98
N GLU A 40 10.74 2.75 -4.89
CA GLU A 40 9.55 3.25 -4.19
C GLU A 40 8.67 4.12 -5.09
N GLN A 41 9.27 5.08 -5.81
CA GLN A 41 8.52 6.00 -6.68
C GLN A 41 7.88 5.29 -7.88
N ALA A 42 8.56 4.30 -8.47
CA ALA A 42 8.01 3.50 -9.55
C ALA A 42 6.82 2.65 -9.07
N PHE A 43 6.95 2.03 -7.90
CA PHE A 43 5.89 1.27 -7.27
C PHE A 43 4.67 2.15 -6.93
N GLU A 44 4.87 3.29 -6.24
CA GLU A 44 3.78 4.20 -5.86
C GLU A 44 3.04 4.72 -7.09
N SER A 45 3.75 5.04 -8.16
CA SER A 45 3.16 5.52 -9.42
C SER A 45 2.25 4.47 -10.07
N ARG A 46 2.64 3.19 -10.06
CA ARG A 46 1.82 2.10 -10.59
C ARG A 46 0.64 1.77 -9.69
N LEU A 47 0.86 1.74 -8.38
CA LEU A 47 -0.21 1.59 -7.41
C LEU A 47 -1.26 2.68 -7.60
N MET A 48 -0.85 3.95 -7.71
CA MET A 48 -1.77 5.07 -7.98
C MET A 48 -2.53 4.90 -9.31
N GLN A 49 -1.90 4.41 -10.38
CA GLN A 49 -2.62 4.11 -11.63
C GLN A 49 -3.72 3.08 -11.41
N GLY A 50 -3.42 1.99 -10.69
CA GLY A 50 -4.41 0.98 -10.33
C GLY A 50 -5.53 1.55 -9.46
N LEU A 51 -5.21 2.31 -8.41
CA LEU A 51 -6.23 2.91 -7.53
C LEU A 51 -7.17 3.88 -8.25
N ILE A 52 -6.65 4.69 -9.18
CA ILE A 52 -7.45 5.62 -9.98
C ILE A 52 -8.32 4.89 -11.00
N THR A 53 -7.76 3.85 -11.64
CA THR A 53 -8.49 2.99 -12.58
C THR A 53 -9.65 2.30 -11.88
N TRP A 54 -9.38 1.68 -10.73
CA TRP A 54 -10.40 1.08 -9.87
C TRP A 54 -11.47 2.11 -9.51
N ARG A 55 -11.06 3.28 -9.00
CA ARG A 55 -11.97 4.33 -8.59
C ARG A 55 -12.93 4.77 -9.71
N SER A 56 -12.48 4.68 -10.95
CA SER A 56 -13.26 5.03 -12.15
C SER A 56 -14.23 3.93 -12.59
N GLY A 57 -14.15 2.74 -11.99
CA GLY A 57 -14.99 1.57 -12.27
C GLY A 57 -14.34 0.54 -13.19
N ASP A 58 -13.08 0.77 -13.61
CA ASP A 58 -12.35 -0.09 -14.55
C ASP A 58 -11.46 -1.10 -13.81
N ASN A 59 -11.09 -2.18 -14.50
CA ASN A 59 -10.25 -3.24 -13.95
C ASN A 59 -8.79 -2.76 -13.73
N PRO A 60 -8.29 -2.70 -12.49
CA PRO A 60 -6.95 -2.22 -12.18
C PRO A 60 -5.88 -3.31 -12.19
N THR A 61 -6.24 -4.59 -12.38
CA THR A 61 -5.36 -5.76 -12.21
C THR A 61 -4.03 -5.61 -12.95
N GLN A 62 -4.03 -5.19 -14.22
CA GLN A 62 -2.80 -5.03 -15.00
C GLN A 62 -1.79 -4.07 -14.33
N TYR A 63 -2.25 -3.01 -13.65
CA TYR A 63 -1.36 -2.05 -12.99
C TYR A 63 -0.77 -2.63 -11.71
N PHE A 64 -1.57 -3.42 -11.00
CA PHE A 64 -1.16 -4.12 -9.77
C PHE A 64 -0.14 -5.22 -10.08
N GLU A 65 -0.37 -6.04 -11.09
CA GLU A 65 0.59 -7.04 -11.56
C GLU A 65 1.90 -6.41 -12.05
N GLN A 66 1.83 -5.27 -12.75
CA GLN A 66 3.01 -4.50 -13.13
C GLN A 66 3.74 -3.92 -11.92
N ALA A 67 3.01 -3.45 -10.89
CA ALA A 67 3.62 -2.94 -9.67
C ALA A 67 4.41 -4.04 -8.94
N ILE A 68 3.84 -5.24 -8.85
CA ILE A 68 4.47 -6.41 -8.20
C ILE A 68 5.70 -6.87 -8.99
N SER A 69 5.55 -7.11 -10.29
CA SER A 69 6.65 -7.61 -11.13
C SER A 69 7.82 -6.65 -11.21
N ARG A 70 7.57 -5.34 -11.40
CA ARG A 70 8.64 -4.33 -11.42
C ARG A 70 9.31 -4.16 -10.07
N PHE A 71 8.55 -4.18 -8.98
CA PHE A 71 9.17 -4.15 -7.66
C PHE A 71 10.12 -5.34 -7.45
N ALA A 72 9.76 -6.54 -7.93
CA ALA A 72 10.62 -7.71 -7.83
C ALA A 72 11.95 -7.54 -8.58
N GLU A 73 11.90 -7.00 -9.80
CA GLU A 73 13.11 -6.68 -10.60
C GLU A 73 13.98 -5.60 -9.95
N ASP A 74 13.35 -4.54 -9.44
CA ASP A 74 14.00 -3.45 -8.72
C ASP A 74 14.63 -3.96 -7.42
N TRP A 75 13.95 -4.85 -6.71
CA TRP A 75 14.45 -5.49 -5.49
C TRP A 75 15.68 -6.35 -5.77
N GLN A 76 15.67 -7.13 -6.86
CA GLN A 76 16.86 -7.87 -7.30
C GLN A 76 18.02 -6.91 -7.61
N THR A 77 17.73 -5.80 -8.29
CA THR A 77 18.75 -4.77 -8.56
C THR A 77 19.33 -4.19 -7.27
N LEU A 78 18.50 -3.96 -6.24
CA LEU A 78 18.96 -3.51 -4.92
C LEU A 78 19.88 -4.52 -4.23
N GLN A 79 19.64 -5.82 -4.41
CA GLN A 79 20.52 -6.88 -3.89
C GLN A 79 21.89 -6.92 -4.58
N GLU A 80 21.96 -6.49 -5.84
CA GLU A 80 23.19 -6.45 -6.62
C GLU A 80 24.06 -5.23 -6.30
N ILE A 81 23.44 -4.13 -5.84
CA ILE A 81 24.12 -2.88 -5.51
C ILE A 81 24.76 -2.96 -4.11
N ASP A 82 26.07 -2.70 -4.04
CA ASP A 82 26.86 -2.59 -2.80
C ASP A 82 27.09 -3.90 -2.00
N GLY A 83 26.66 -5.06 -2.51
CA GLY A 83 26.95 -6.39 -1.91
C GLY A 83 26.43 -6.57 -0.47
N LYS A 84 25.58 -5.65 0.00
CA LYS A 84 24.88 -5.72 1.29
C LYS A 84 23.46 -6.21 1.05
N SER A 85 22.92 -6.92 2.03
CA SER A 85 21.50 -7.24 2.02
C SER A 85 20.68 -5.95 2.06
N PRO A 86 19.85 -5.66 1.04
CA PRO A 86 18.98 -4.49 1.03
C PRO A 86 18.05 -4.53 2.24
N LYS A 87 17.77 -3.37 2.82
CA LYS A 87 16.81 -3.27 3.92
C LYS A 87 15.43 -3.05 3.34
N LEU A 88 14.50 -3.94 3.70
CA LEU A 88 13.10 -3.80 3.31
C LEU A 88 12.51 -2.46 3.77
N SER A 89 12.96 -1.91 4.91
CA SER A 89 12.52 -0.62 5.43
C SER A 89 12.86 0.58 4.54
N ASP A 90 13.85 0.47 3.65
CA ASP A 90 14.21 1.51 2.68
C ASP A 90 13.22 1.62 1.50
N THR A 91 12.25 0.70 1.42
CA THR A 91 11.20 0.66 0.39
C THR A 91 9.84 0.46 1.04
N ARG A 92 8.72 0.70 0.36
CA ARG A 92 7.36 0.44 0.89
C ARG A 92 6.86 -0.98 0.65
N TYR A 93 7.71 -1.97 0.92
CA TYR A 93 7.42 -3.38 0.65
C TYR A 93 6.10 -3.86 1.28
N GLU A 94 5.70 -3.28 2.43
CA GLU A 94 4.47 -3.65 3.14
C GLU A 94 3.22 -3.48 2.27
N GLN A 95 3.25 -2.55 1.30
CA GLN A 95 2.13 -2.30 0.41
C GLN A 95 1.92 -3.43 -0.60
N LEU A 96 2.97 -4.21 -0.92
CA LEU A 96 2.89 -5.34 -1.86
C LEU A 96 2.02 -6.47 -1.35
N TYR A 97 1.95 -6.69 -0.04
CA TYR A 97 1.06 -7.71 0.52
C TYR A 97 -0.38 -7.51 0.08
N PHE A 98 -0.89 -6.30 0.22
CA PHE A 98 -2.26 -5.99 -0.13
C PHE A 98 -2.49 -6.12 -1.65
N VAL A 99 -1.57 -5.58 -2.45
CA VAL A 99 -1.70 -5.59 -3.91
C VAL A 99 -1.59 -7.01 -4.47
N ALA A 100 -0.61 -7.80 -4.01
CA ALA A 100 -0.44 -9.19 -4.39
C ALA A 100 -1.63 -10.05 -3.98
N TYR A 101 -2.16 -9.85 -2.77
CA TYR A 101 -3.37 -10.54 -2.31
C TYR A 101 -4.60 -10.20 -3.16
N LEU A 102 -4.76 -8.92 -3.56
CA LEU A 102 -5.88 -8.52 -4.42
C LEU A 102 -5.85 -9.21 -5.78
N VAL A 103 -4.67 -9.40 -6.39
CA VAL A 103 -4.53 -10.03 -7.71
C VAL A 103 -4.12 -11.51 -7.66
N ASP A 104 -4.23 -12.15 -6.49
CA ASP A 104 -3.93 -13.58 -6.29
C ASP A 104 -2.52 -14.00 -6.74
N GLN A 105 -1.54 -13.11 -6.55
CA GLN A 105 -0.14 -13.37 -6.86
C GLN A 105 0.67 -13.70 -5.60
N PRO A 106 1.67 -14.58 -5.69
CA PRO A 106 2.61 -14.80 -4.61
C PRO A 106 3.46 -13.55 -4.37
N LEU A 107 3.96 -13.41 -3.15
CA LEU A 107 4.93 -12.36 -2.85
C LEU A 107 6.26 -12.63 -3.55
N PRO A 108 6.91 -11.61 -4.13
CA PRO A 108 8.17 -11.78 -4.85
C PRO A 108 9.39 -12.01 -3.95
N PHE A 109 9.23 -11.96 -2.62
CA PHE A 109 10.30 -12.18 -1.66
C PHE A 109 9.78 -12.90 -0.41
N SER A 110 10.68 -13.64 0.25
CA SER A 110 10.46 -14.12 1.61
C SER A 110 10.69 -12.97 2.58
N ALA A 111 9.63 -12.46 3.19
CA ALA A 111 9.76 -11.42 4.20
C ALA A 111 10.48 -11.99 5.42
N GLN A 112 11.75 -11.64 5.59
CA GLN A 112 12.50 -11.98 6.80
C GLN A 112 12.13 -11.03 7.94
N SER A 113 12.18 -11.54 9.17
CA SER A 113 11.72 -10.92 10.41
C SER A 113 12.39 -9.59 10.80
N ASN A 114 13.46 -9.17 10.13
CA ASN A 114 14.21 -7.95 10.46
C ASN A 114 13.79 -6.71 9.67
N ALA A 115 12.71 -6.80 8.88
CA ALA A 115 12.23 -5.72 8.01
C ALA A 115 11.77 -4.46 8.78
N ALA A 116 11.45 -4.59 10.07
CA ALA A 116 10.80 -3.54 10.87
C ALA A 116 11.73 -2.44 11.40
N GLU A 117 13.06 -2.64 11.40
CA GLU A 117 13.98 -1.67 11.96
C GLU A 117 13.99 -0.36 11.14
N GLY A 118 13.74 0.76 11.81
CA GLY A 118 13.66 2.08 11.18
C GLY A 118 12.33 2.40 10.50
N MET A 119 11.35 1.48 10.49
CA MET A 119 10.04 1.72 9.89
C MET A 119 9.16 2.66 10.73
N GLN A 120 8.45 3.56 10.05
CA GLN A 120 7.39 4.37 10.63
C GLN A 120 6.26 3.50 11.20
N CYS A 121 5.53 4.02 12.18
CA CYS A 121 4.53 3.25 12.93
C CYS A 121 3.40 2.68 12.06
N ASP A 122 2.88 3.46 11.12
CA ASP A 122 1.86 3.06 10.15
C ASP A 122 2.37 1.97 9.20
N ARG A 123 3.62 2.09 8.73
CA ARG A 123 4.24 1.07 7.88
C ARG A 123 4.43 -0.26 8.61
N ARG A 124 4.75 -0.22 9.91
CA ARG A 124 4.81 -1.44 10.75
C ARG A 124 3.44 -2.10 10.89
N LEU A 125 2.39 -1.31 11.07
CA LEU A 125 1.02 -1.81 11.16
C LEU A 125 0.55 -2.39 9.82
N ASP A 126 0.86 -1.72 8.70
CA ASP A 126 0.63 -2.23 7.35
C ASP A 126 1.36 -3.55 7.11
N ALA A 127 2.61 -3.70 7.60
CA ALA A 127 3.35 -4.95 7.48
C ALA A 127 2.69 -6.11 8.25
N VAL A 128 2.19 -5.87 9.46
CA VAL A 128 1.45 -6.91 10.22
C VAL A 128 0.14 -7.29 9.53
N LEU A 129 -0.63 -6.29 9.08
CA LEU A 129 -1.88 -6.55 8.33
C LEU A 129 -1.60 -7.28 7.02
N GLY A 130 -0.51 -6.93 6.34
CA GLY A 130 -0.06 -7.61 5.13
C GLY A 130 0.32 -9.07 5.38
N GLN A 131 1.09 -9.35 6.44
CA GLN A 131 1.43 -10.72 6.84
C GLN A 131 0.18 -11.55 7.15
N TRP A 132 -0.84 -10.94 7.76
CA TRP A 132 -2.09 -11.62 8.10
C TRP A 132 -2.84 -12.15 6.87
N LEU A 133 -2.75 -11.45 5.74
CA LEU A 133 -3.31 -11.93 4.47
C LEU A 133 -2.68 -13.25 4.00
N PHE A 134 -1.51 -13.63 4.53
CA PHE A 134 -0.77 -14.85 4.24
C PHE A 134 -0.48 -15.64 5.53
N ASP A 135 -1.48 -15.70 6.43
CA ASP A 135 -1.49 -16.51 7.65
C ASP A 135 -0.41 -16.17 8.71
N GLY A 136 0.21 -14.99 8.62
CA GLY A 136 1.21 -14.51 9.59
C GLY A 136 0.68 -13.41 10.51
N TRP A 137 1.13 -13.35 11.77
CA TRP A 137 0.80 -12.22 12.66
C TRP A 137 1.91 -11.94 13.67
N ASP A 138 2.52 -10.75 13.60
CA ASP A 138 3.48 -10.28 14.59
C ASP A 138 2.81 -9.36 15.63
N THR A 139 2.47 -9.95 16.78
CA THR A 139 1.84 -9.23 17.90
C THR A 139 2.76 -8.15 18.49
N SER A 140 4.08 -8.38 18.52
CA SER A 140 5.03 -7.42 19.08
C SER A 140 5.13 -6.19 18.19
N LEU A 141 5.22 -6.42 16.87
CA LEU A 141 5.26 -5.37 15.87
C LEU A 141 3.97 -4.56 15.85
N TRP A 142 2.81 -5.23 15.95
CA TRP A 142 1.50 -4.58 16.04
C TRP A 142 1.42 -3.66 17.26
N ASN A 143 1.73 -4.19 18.45
CA ASN A 143 1.61 -3.44 19.69
C ASN A 143 2.54 -2.21 19.68
N SER A 144 3.80 -2.40 19.29
CA SER A 144 4.75 -1.28 19.19
C SER A 144 4.34 -0.22 18.15
N GLY A 145 3.75 -0.65 17.02
CA GLY A 145 3.19 0.25 16.01
C GLY A 145 2.02 1.06 16.55
N MET A 146 1.06 0.39 17.20
CA MET A 146 -0.12 1.05 17.78
C MET A 146 0.24 2.00 18.92
N GLU A 147 1.18 1.65 19.79
CA GLU A 147 1.66 2.51 20.87
C GLU A 147 2.31 3.80 20.34
N GLU A 148 3.09 3.71 19.27
CA GLU A 148 3.67 4.89 18.63
C GLU A 148 2.62 5.71 17.88
N LEU A 149 1.71 5.05 17.16
CA LEU A 149 0.61 5.72 16.45
C LEU A 149 -0.29 6.49 17.43
N LYS A 150 -0.58 5.94 18.62
CA LYS A 150 -1.35 6.64 19.66
C LYS A 150 -0.64 7.88 20.22
N ARG A 151 0.70 7.94 20.14
CA ARG A 151 1.48 9.09 20.60
C ARG A 151 1.68 10.16 19.53
N LYS A 152 1.81 9.77 18.25
CA LYS A 152 2.23 10.65 17.16
C LYS A 152 1.21 10.82 16.03
N GLY A 153 0.28 9.87 15.89
CA GLY A 153 -0.75 9.88 14.87
C GLY A 153 -1.93 10.78 15.22
N SER A 154 -2.86 10.92 14.27
CA SER A 154 -4.16 11.55 14.51
C SER A 154 -5.14 10.56 15.16
N GLU A 155 -6.18 11.06 15.82
CA GLU A 155 -7.29 10.23 16.31
C GLU A 155 -7.87 9.35 15.19
N LEU A 156 -8.04 9.92 13.98
CA LEU A 156 -8.54 9.19 12.83
C LEU A 156 -7.59 8.06 12.39
N SER A 157 -6.27 8.28 12.46
CA SER A 157 -5.30 7.23 12.12
C SER A 157 -5.39 6.05 13.08
N VAL A 158 -5.53 6.32 14.39
CA VAL A 158 -5.72 5.28 15.42
C VAL A 158 -7.03 4.53 15.18
N GLU A 159 -8.13 5.26 15.00
CA GLU A 159 -9.45 4.68 14.70
C GLU A 159 -9.40 3.80 13.44
N THR A 160 -8.67 4.22 12.41
CA THR A 160 -8.50 3.46 11.16
C THR A 160 -7.78 2.14 11.40
N TYR A 161 -6.65 2.13 12.11
CA TYR A 161 -5.91 0.89 12.34
C TYR A 161 -6.60 -0.03 13.36
N GLU A 162 -7.29 0.52 14.37
CA GLU A 162 -8.13 -0.28 15.24
C GLU A 162 -9.31 -0.91 14.47
N PHE A 163 -9.89 -0.19 13.52
CA PHE A 163 -10.89 -0.74 12.60
C PHE A 163 -10.33 -1.85 11.71
N TYR A 164 -9.12 -1.69 11.15
CA TYR A 164 -8.48 -2.76 10.39
C TYR A 164 -8.23 -4.01 11.24
N ARG A 165 -7.85 -3.84 12.52
CA ARG A 165 -7.72 -4.98 13.44
C ARG A 165 -9.05 -5.66 13.71
N GLN A 166 -10.16 -4.93 13.77
CA GLN A 166 -11.48 -5.54 13.94
C GLN A 166 -11.85 -6.41 12.72
N LEU A 167 -11.43 -6.01 11.51
CA LEU A 167 -11.64 -6.83 10.31
C LEU A 167 -10.93 -8.17 10.41
N THR A 168 -9.73 -8.23 10.99
CA THR A 168 -9.00 -9.51 11.12
C THR A 168 -9.67 -10.50 12.08
N GLN A 169 -10.67 -10.03 12.83
CA GLN A 169 -11.48 -10.81 13.78
C GLN A 169 -12.95 -10.90 13.35
N ALA A 170 -13.30 -10.35 12.18
CA ALA A 170 -14.67 -10.28 11.74
C ALA A 170 -15.20 -11.65 11.28
N THR A 171 -16.48 -11.88 11.54
CA THR A 171 -17.25 -12.97 10.95
C THR A 171 -18.12 -12.43 9.82
N GLU A 172 -18.63 -13.32 8.95
CA GLU A 172 -19.52 -12.97 7.84
C GLU A 172 -20.70 -12.06 8.24
N GLN A 173 -21.23 -12.26 9.46
CA GLN A 173 -22.37 -11.51 10.00
C GLN A 173 -22.05 -10.02 10.24
N ASN A 174 -20.79 -9.71 10.55
CA ASN A 174 -20.37 -8.34 10.88
C ASN A 174 -19.90 -7.55 9.65
N LEU A 175 -19.62 -8.23 8.53
CA LEU A 175 -19.01 -7.63 7.34
C LEU A 175 -19.80 -6.47 6.72
N PRO A 176 -21.15 -6.52 6.58
CA PRO A 176 -21.89 -5.40 5.99
C PRO A 176 -21.78 -4.10 6.80
N GLN A 177 -21.80 -4.20 8.14
CA GLN A 177 -21.65 -3.05 9.02
C GLN A 177 -20.24 -2.45 8.97
N LEU A 178 -19.22 -3.31 8.85
CA LEU A 178 -17.83 -2.88 8.72
C LEU A 178 -17.58 -2.17 7.37
N ALA A 179 -18.20 -2.65 6.28
CA ALA A 179 -18.12 -1.97 4.97
C ALA A 179 -18.64 -0.53 5.03
N ALA A 180 -19.80 -0.29 5.65
CA ALA A 180 -20.35 1.07 5.81
C ALA A 180 -19.46 1.97 6.69
N THR A 181 -18.81 1.40 7.70
CA THR A 181 -17.88 2.12 8.58
C THR A 181 -16.62 2.57 7.82
N THR A 182 -16.12 1.74 6.90
CA THR A 182 -14.94 2.04 6.09
C THR A 182 -15.12 3.28 5.24
N ASP A 183 -16.21 3.37 4.49
CA ASP A 183 -16.49 4.52 3.63
C ASP A 183 -16.48 5.84 4.42
N LYS A 184 -17.00 5.81 5.66
CA LYS A 184 -17.00 6.96 6.57
C LYS A 184 -15.57 7.32 7.02
N LEU A 185 -14.77 6.34 7.42
CA LEU A 185 -13.37 6.54 7.81
C LEU A 185 -12.55 7.08 6.64
N PHE A 186 -12.68 6.47 5.46
CA PHE A 186 -11.95 6.87 4.26
C PHE A 186 -12.27 8.31 3.88
N ARG A 187 -13.55 8.71 3.82
CA ARG A 187 -13.94 10.11 3.50
C ARG A 187 -13.38 11.13 4.48
N ARG A 188 -13.21 10.77 5.76
CA ARG A 188 -12.63 11.67 6.77
C ARG A 188 -11.14 11.94 6.53
N ARG A 189 -10.41 11.02 5.90
CA ARG A 189 -8.97 11.17 5.58
C ARG A 189 -8.69 12.39 4.71
N LYS A 190 -9.64 12.79 3.88
CA LYS A 190 -9.56 14.00 3.04
C LYS A 190 -9.16 15.26 3.82
N LYS A 191 -9.59 15.39 5.07
CA LYS A 191 -9.36 16.57 5.92
C LYS A 191 -8.41 16.31 7.08
N ASP A 192 -7.87 15.10 7.19
CA ASP A 192 -7.02 14.71 8.31
C ASP A 192 -5.54 14.94 7.98
N GLY A 193 -4.83 15.62 8.89
CA GLY A 193 -3.45 16.03 8.68
C GLY A 193 -2.47 14.87 8.59
N PHE A 194 -2.73 13.76 9.28
CA PHE A 194 -1.88 12.57 9.22
C PHE A 194 -1.94 11.96 7.81
N PHE A 195 -3.15 11.75 7.28
CA PHE A 195 -3.30 11.19 5.94
C PHE A 195 -2.90 12.17 4.84
N ALA A 196 -3.22 13.46 4.97
CA ALA A 196 -2.86 14.48 3.98
C ALA A 196 -1.35 14.73 3.91
N GLY A 197 -0.61 14.53 5.01
CA GLY A 197 0.85 14.59 5.05
C GLY A 197 1.56 13.26 4.75
N GLY A 198 0.80 12.18 4.55
CA GLY A 198 1.32 10.85 4.23
C GLY A 198 1.45 10.61 2.73
N VAL A 199 1.58 9.33 2.35
CA VAL A 199 1.59 8.94 0.93
C VAL A 199 0.23 9.08 0.28
N ARG A 200 0.26 9.36 -1.02
CA ARG A 200 -0.92 9.63 -1.83
C ARG A 200 -1.86 8.43 -1.89
N THR A 201 -1.29 7.22 -1.90
CA THR A 201 -2.01 5.94 -1.91
C THR A 201 -2.85 5.71 -0.66
N SER A 202 -2.62 6.46 0.43
CA SER A 202 -3.45 6.41 1.65
C SER A 202 -4.76 7.20 1.55
N GLY A 203 -4.95 8.00 0.49
CA GLY A 203 -6.19 8.73 0.24
C GLY A 203 -6.39 9.94 1.16
N GLY A 204 -5.29 10.61 1.55
CA GLY A 204 -5.35 11.90 2.23
C GLY A 204 -5.60 13.05 1.25
N GLY A 205 -6.13 14.17 1.74
CA GLY A 205 -6.27 15.38 0.91
C GLY A 205 -7.08 15.15 -0.39
N PRO A 206 -6.69 15.79 -1.50
CA PRO A 206 -7.37 15.62 -2.79
C PRO A 206 -7.32 14.20 -3.38
N ASP A 207 -6.33 13.39 -2.99
CA ASP A 207 -6.19 12.03 -3.52
C ASP A 207 -7.37 11.13 -3.06
N ASN A 208 -8.03 11.45 -1.94
CA ASN A 208 -9.23 10.75 -1.47
C ASN A 208 -10.35 10.64 -2.51
N ASP A 209 -10.49 11.64 -3.37
CA ASP A 209 -11.56 11.67 -4.36
C ASP A 209 -11.31 10.68 -5.51
N ILE A 210 -10.03 10.36 -5.74
CA ILE A 210 -9.56 9.63 -6.92
C ILE A 210 -8.93 8.27 -6.59
N THR A 211 -8.81 7.89 -5.31
CA THR A 211 -8.31 6.58 -4.89
C THR A 211 -9.36 5.81 -4.11
N VAL A 212 -9.01 4.57 -3.77
CA VAL A 212 -9.76 3.67 -2.90
C VAL A 212 -8.86 3.18 -1.78
N ASP A 213 -9.46 2.70 -0.69
CA ASP A 213 -8.75 2.03 0.38
C ASP A 213 -8.41 0.58 0.01
N TYR A 214 -7.29 0.39 -0.69
CA TYR A 214 -6.83 -0.95 -1.10
C TYR A 214 -6.44 -1.85 0.07
N ARG A 215 -6.04 -1.27 1.22
CA ARG A 215 -5.74 -2.03 2.45
C ARG A 215 -7.02 -2.66 2.97
N PHE A 216 -8.07 -1.85 3.14
CA PHE A 216 -9.39 -2.36 3.49
C PHE A 216 -9.84 -3.43 2.50
N ALA A 217 -9.73 -3.16 1.20
CA ALA A 217 -10.22 -4.07 0.18
C ALA A 217 -9.54 -5.44 0.24
N ALA A 218 -8.23 -5.49 0.45
CA ALA A 218 -7.51 -6.75 0.61
C ALA A 218 -7.94 -7.49 1.89
N LEU A 219 -8.06 -6.79 3.02
CA LEU A 219 -8.55 -7.37 4.27
C LEU A 219 -9.98 -7.90 4.13
N ALA A 220 -10.84 -7.14 3.43
CA ALA A 220 -12.22 -7.50 3.14
C ALA A 220 -12.32 -8.72 2.22
N LYS A 221 -11.49 -8.79 1.16
CA LYS A 221 -11.36 -9.96 0.28
C LYS A 221 -10.97 -11.20 1.10
N HIS A 222 -10.04 -11.06 2.05
CA HIS A 222 -9.56 -12.17 2.87
C HIS A 222 -10.64 -12.75 3.78
N VAL A 223 -11.50 -11.93 4.37
CA VAL A 223 -12.65 -12.39 5.19
C VAL A 223 -13.88 -12.77 4.36
N GLY A 224 -13.78 -12.83 3.03
CA GLY A 224 -14.89 -13.25 2.14
C GLY A 224 -15.93 -12.17 1.85
N ASN A 225 -15.62 -10.88 2.05
CA ASN A 225 -16.56 -9.79 1.81
C ASN A 225 -16.53 -9.26 0.36
N VAL A 226 -17.70 -9.24 -0.28
CA VAL A 226 -17.96 -8.57 -1.57
C VAL A 226 -19.13 -7.59 -1.44
N GLY A 227 -19.17 -6.82 -0.33
CA GLY A 227 -20.17 -5.79 -0.13
C GLY A 227 -20.11 -4.69 -1.20
N ASP A 228 -21.19 -3.95 -1.38
CA ASP A 228 -21.25 -2.81 -2.31
C ASP A 228 -20.60 -1.57 -1.69
N SER A 229 -19.31 -1.39 -1.96
CA SER A 229 -18.55 -0.18 -1.65
C SER A 229 -17.65 0.18 -2.82
N ILE A 230 -17.24 1.45 -2.87
CA ILE A 230 -16.16 1.94 -3.75
C ILE A 230 -14.83 1.17 -3.53
N HIS A 231 -14.69 0.48 -2.40
CA HIS A 231 -13.52 -0.30 -2.03
C HIS A 231 -13.69 -1.80 -2.32
N ALA A 232 -14.84 -2.23 -2.83
CA ALA A 232 -15.08 -3.63 -3.12
C ALA A 232 -14.16 -4.11 -4.25
N TRP A 233 -13.40 -5.17 -4.00
CA TRP A 233 -12.63 -5.85 -5.04
C TRP A 233 -13.56 -6.75 -5.84
N ARG A 234 -13.65 -6.53 -7.16
CA ARG A 234 -14.65 -7.16 -8.04
C ARG A 234 -14.04 -7.94 -9.20
N TRP A 235 -12.72 -8.10 -9.23
CA TRP A 235 -11.97 -8.66 -10.36
C TRP A 235 -11.26 -9.95 -10.02
#